data_AF-A0A3N7DAA8-F1
#
_entry.id   AF-A0A3N7DAA8-F1
#
_cell.length_a   1.000
_cell.length_b   1.000
_cell.length_c   1.000
_cell.angle_alpha   90.00
_cell.angle_beta   90.00
_cell.angle_gamma   90.00
#
_symmetry.space_group_name_H-M   'P 1'
#
loop_
_entity.id
_entity.type
_entity.pdbx_description
1 polymer ?
#
loop_
_entity_poly.entity_id
_entity_poly.type
_entity_poly.pdbx_seq_one_letter_code
_entity_poly.pdbx_strand_id
1 'polypeptide(L)'
;MIVTPASAQFVKGNEAVQLMPDGSKRVETPPIPKTSAVNRLEPCLANAGCYPGPWQMVESKDGLVECTEAYARPGACRASSYGKTKTSRLWIVKSQGRWIQCQYPDLKSKCVVMFAPPPANLPYPAVQ
;
A
#
# COMPACT_ATOMS: atom_id res chain seq x y z
N MET A 1 -17.06 -19.34 23.66
CA MET A 1 -15.86 -18.55 23.36
C MET A 1 -15.87 -18.24 21.88
N ILE A 2 -15.97 -16.96 21.51
CA ILE A 2 -16.01 -16.52 20.11
C ILE A 2 -14.57 -16.13 19.76
N VAL A 3 -13.90 -16.92 18.92
CA VAL A 3 -12.58 -16.57 18.40
C VAL A 3 -12.81 -15.57 17.27
N THR A 4 -12.54 -14.29 17.53
CA THR A 4 -12.40 -13.29 16.46
C THR A 4 -11.15 -13.64 15.66
N PRO A 5 -11.22 -13.83 14.33
CA PRO A 5 -10.01 -13.96 13.54
C PRO A 5 -9.28 -12.63 13.69
N ALA A 6 -8.11 -12.65 14.34
CA ALA A 6 -7.17 -11.56 14.25
C ALA A 6 -6.99 -11.29 12.76
N SER A 7 -7.50 -10.16 12.27
CA SER A 7 -7.31 -9.73 10.89
C SER A 7 -5.82 -9.41 10.77
N ALA A 8 -5.03 -10.47 10.54
CA ALA A 8 -3.60 -10.41 10.46
C ALA A 8 -3.26 -9.38 9.40
N GLN A 9 -2.40 -8.43 9.75
CA GLN A 9 -1.83 -7.51 8.77
C GLN A 9 -1.18 -8.36 7.67
N PHE A 10 -1.40 -7.98 6.41
CA PHE A 10 -0.72 -8.62 5.28
C PHE A 10 0.79 -8.42 5.37
N VAL A 11 1.23 -7.30 5.94
CA VAL A 11 2.62 -7.04 6.32
C VAL A 11 2.71 -6.93 7.83
N LYS A 12 3.32 -7.93 8.47
CA LYS A 12 3.50 -7.93 9.93
C LYS A 12 4.30 -6.70 10.36
N GLY A 13 3.74 -5.90 11.26
CA GLY A 13 4.35 -4.67 11.75
C GLY A 13 3.99 -3.42 10.95
N ASN A 14 2.99 -3.49 10.06
CA ASN A 14 2.48 -2.31 9.37
C ASN A 14 1.74 -1.38 10.34
N GLU A 15 2.36 -0.28 10.72
CA GLU A 15 1.78 0.71 11.63
C GLU A 15 0.57 1.45 11.02
N ALA A 16 0.39 1.37 9.70
CA ALA A 16 -0.76 1.93 9.01
C ALA A 16 -2.07 1.19 9.35
N VAL A 17 -1.97 -0.03 9.87
CA VAL A 17 -3.11 -0.83 10.31
C VAL A 17 -3.05 -1.02 11.81
N GLN A 18 -4.01 -0.43 12.51
CA GLN A 18 -4.14 -0.53 13.96
C GLN A 18 -5.45 -1.23 14.31
N LEU A 19 -5.35 -2.31 15.08
CA LEU A 19 -6.51 -2.92 15.71
C LEU A 19 -6.82 -2.14 16.98
N MET A 20 -8.01 -1.57 17.03
CA MET A 20 -8.49 -0.81 18.17
C MET A 20 -9.05 -1.78 19.24
N PRO A 21 -9.10 -1.36 20.51
CA PRO A 21 -9.62 -2.20 21.60
C PRO A 21 -11.09 -2.63 21.42
N ASP A 22 -11.88 -1.88 20.66
CA ASP A 22 -13.26 -2.18 20.30
C ASP A 22 -13.40 -3.21 19.18
N GLY A 23 -12.29 -3.75 18.67
CA GLY A 23 -12.24 -4.68 17.55
C GLY A 23 -12.32 -4.01 16.17
N SER A 24 -12.43 -2.69 16.10
CA SER A 24 -12.40 -1.96 14.83
C SER A 24 -10.97 -1.87 14.29
N LYS A 25 -10.84 -1.79 12.96
CA LYS A 25 -9.56 -1.62 12.27
C LYS A 25 -9.43 -0.16 11.81
N ARG A 26 -8.49 0.58 12.41
CA ARG A 26 -8.09 1.90 11.92
C ARG A 26 -7.01 1.73 10.86
N VAL A 27 -7.21 2.38 9.72
CA VAL A 27 -6.28 2.32 8.59
C VAL A 27 -5.90 3.71 8.14
N GLU A 28 -4.62 3.93 7.94
CA GLU A 28 -4.04 5.15 7.39
C GLU A 28 -3.54 4.89 5.97
N THR A 29 -3.55 5.92 5.12
CA THR A 29 -2.90 5.90 3.81
C THR A 29 -1.82 7.00 3.76
N PRO A 30 -0.79 6.86 2.91
CA PRO A 30 0.21 7.90 2.75
C PRO A 30 -0.44 9.25 2.42
N PRO A 31 0.03 10.35 3.02
CA PRO A 31 -0.48 11.67 2.67
C PRO A 31 -0.03 12.04 1.25
N ILE A 32 -0.92 12.70 0.50
CA ILE A 32 -0.57 13.27 -0.80
C ILE A 32 0.31 14.50 -0.55
N PRO A 33 1.55 14.55 -1.05
CA PRO A 33 2.41 15.70 -0.86
C PRO A 33 1.82 16.91 -1.59
N LYS A 34 1.55 18.00 -0.86
CA LYS A 34 0.88 19.20 -1.38
C LYS A 34 1.55 19.81 -2.63
N THR A 35 2.87 19.70 -2.69
CA THR A 35 3.71 20.25 -3.76
C THR A 35 3.98 19.29 -4.92
N SER A 36 3.54 18.01 -4.81
CA SER A 36 3.78 17.02 -5.85
C SER A 36 2.87 17.23 -7.06
N ALA A 37 3.36 16.91 -8.27
CA ALA A 37 2.54 16.89 -9.48
C ALA A 37 1.33 15.95 -9.36
N VAL A 38 1.44 14.90 -8.56
CA VAL A 38 0.34 13.95 -8.28
C VAL A 38 -0.88 14.64 -7.69
N ASN A 39 -0.69 15.69 -6.88
CA ASN A 39 -1.81 16.45 -6.31
C ASN A 39 -2.59 17.26 -7.35
N ARG A 40 -1.99 17.56 -8.51
CA ARG A 40 -2.60 18.35 -9.59
C ARG A 40 -3.22 17.50 -10.70
N LEU A 41 -2.90 16.21 -10.74
CA LEU A 41 -3.33 15.27 -11.77
C LEU A 41 -4.40 14.34 -11.23
N GLU A 42 -5.41 14.05 -12.04
CA GLU A 42 -6.37 13.00 -11.72
C GLU A 42 -5.67 11.64 -11.64
N PRO A 43 -6.05 10.77 -10.69
CA PRO A 43 -5.47 9.45 -10.59
C PRO A 43 -5.82 8.60 -11.81
N CYS A 44 -4.91 7.73 -12.23
CA CYS A 44 -5.26 6.67 -13.16
C CYS A 44 -6.23 5.71 -12.47
N LEU A 45 -7.44 5.56 -12.99
CA LEU A 45 -8.42 4.63 -12.43
C LEU A 45 -7.92 3.18 -12.57
N ALA A 46 -8.12 2.36 -11.53
CA ALA A 46 -7.60 0.99 -11.47
C ALA A 46 -8.07 0.08 -12.63
N ASN A 47 -9.21 0.40 -13.25
CA ASN A 47 -9.78 -0.39 -14.33
C ASN A 47 -9.67 0.29 -15.71
N ALA A 48 -8.95 1.41 -15.82
CA ALA A 48 -8.82 2.18 -17.06
C ALA A 48 -7.59 1.81 -17.91
N GLY A 49 -6.69 0.95 -17.41
CA GLY A 49 -5.53 0.48 -18.17
C GLY A 49 -4.43 1.54 -18.41
N CYS A 50 -4.49 2.70 -17.75
CA CYS A 50 -3.54 3.80 -17.92
C CYS A 50 -2.25 3.70 -17.07
N TYR A 51 -2.13 2.67 -16.21
CA TYR A 51 -1.00 2.54 -15.28
C TYR A 51 -0.09 1.37 -15.67
N PRO A 52 1.09 1.63 -16.25
CA PRO A 52 2.02 0.58 -16.69
C PRO A 52 2.94 0.07 -15.57
N GLY A 53 2.83 0.61 -14.35
CA GLY A 53 3.73 0.32 -13.23
C GLY A 53 3.31 -0.86 -12.34
N PRO A 54 4.12 -1.17 -11.31
CA PRO A 54 3.76 -2.17 -10.29
C PRO A 54 2.57 -1.70 -9.47
N TRP A 55 1.62 -2.60 -9.20
CA TRP A 55 0.48 -2.30 -8.32
C TRP A 55 0.97 -1.96 -6.91
N GLN A 56 0.47 -0.84 -6.39
CA GLN A 56 0.72 -0.39 -5.03
C GLN A 56 -0.23 -1.15 -4.10
N MET A 57 0.31 -2.08 -3.33
CA MET A 57 -0.43 -2.89 -2.37
C MET A 57 -0.65 -2.07 -1.11
N VAL A 58 -1.89 -1.68 -0.87
CA VAL A 58 -2.28 -0.84 0.28
C VAL A 58 -3.28 -1.63 1.12
N GLU A 59 -3.06 -1.71 2.42
CA GLU A 59 -4.11 -2.19 3.32
C GLU A 59 -5.13 -1.07 3.53
N SER A 60 -6.42 -1.38 3.40
CA SER A 60 -7.54 -0.47 3.60
C SER A 60 -8.55 -1.06 4.59
N LYS A 61 -9.65 -0.33 4.82
CA LYS A 61 -10.80 -0.83 5.61
C LYS A 61 -11.45 -2.06 4.98
N ASP A 62 -11.39 -2.18 3.65
CA ASP A 62 -11.96 -3.28 2.87
C ASP A 62 -11.00 -4.48 2.71
N GLY A 63 -9.82 -4.42 3.34
CA GLY A 63 -8.77 -5.42 3.23
C GLY A 63 -7.61 -4.96 2.35
N LEU A 64 -6.89 -5.89 1.75
CA LEU A 64 -5.79 -5.56 0.84
C LEU A 64 -6.35 -5.10 -0.51
N VAL A 65 -5.88 -3.96 -1.00
CA VAL A 65 -6.23 -3.42 -2.32
C VAL A 65 -4.99 -3.25 -3.19
N GLU A 66 -5.21 -3.33 -4.50
CA GLU A 66 -4.23 -3.02 -5.54
C GLU A 66 -4.53 -1.63 -6.09
N CYS A 67 -3.61 -0.68 -5.93
CA CYS A 67 -3.78 0.70 -6.38
C CYS A 67 -2.78 1.08 -7.47
N THR A 68 -3.16 2.01 -8.35
CA THR A 68 -2.27 2.60 -9.36
C THR A 68 -1.31 3.63 -8.75
N GLU A 69 -1.55 4.04 -7.51
CA GLU A 69 -0.73 4.97 -6.73
C GLU A 69 -0.84 4.66 -5.23
N ALA A 70 0.18 5.03 -4.47
CA ALA A 70 0.29 4.65 -3.06
C ALA A 70 -0.71 5.36 -2.14
N TYR A 71 -1.26 6.50 -2.56
CA TYR A 71 -2.15 7.34 -1.77
C TYR A 71 -3.59 6.81 -1.66
N ALA A 72 -3.92 5.78 -2.46
CA ALA A 72 -5.23 5.16 -2.53
C ALA A 72 -6.39 6.17 -2.71
N ARG A 73 -6.23 7.13 -3.62
CA ARG A 73 -7.32 8.07 -3.94
C ARG A 73 -8.55 7.32 -4.48
N PRO A 74 -9.76 7.89 -4.31
CA PRO A 74 -10.98 7.30 -4.86
C PRO A 74 -10.83 6.91 -6.34
N GLY A 75 -11.24 5.68 -6.68
CA GLY A 75 -11.14 5.15 -8.04
C GLY A 75 -9.76 4.60 -8.47
N ALA A 76 -8.69 4.93 -7.73
CA ALA A 76 -7.34 4.47 -8.04
C ALA A 76 -7.04 3.02 -7.60
N CYS A 77 -7.95 2.40 -6.84
CA CYS A 77 -7.76 1.07 -6.26
C CYS A 77 -8.84 0.08 -6.69
N ARG A 78 -8.46 -1.19 -6.69
CA ARG A 78 -9.36 -2.35 -6.89
C ARG A 78 -9.08 -3.42 -5.84
N ALA A 79 -9.99 -4.40 -5.73
CA ALA A 79 -9.79 -5.56 -4.87
C ALA A 79 -8.49 -6.28 -5.24
N SER A 80 -7.71 -6.69 -4.22
CA SER A 80 -6.43 -7.35 -4.45
C SER A 80 -6.60 -8.71 -5.13
N SER A 81 -5.71 -8.97 -6.09
CA SER A 81 -5.57 -10.26 -6.76
C SER A 81 -4.31 -11.01 -6.31
N TYR A 82 -3.68 -10.55 -5.22
CA TYR A 82 -2.51 -11.20 -4.61
C TYR A 82 -2.82 -12.66 -4.27
N GLY A 83 -1.91 -13.57 -4.66
CA GLY A 83 -2.10 -15.02 -4.56
C GLY A 83 -3.01 -15.64 -5.62
N LYS A 84 -3.69 -14.83 -6.45
CA LYS A 84 -4.54 -15.30 -7.57
C LYS A 84 -3.90 -15.05 -8.92
N THR A 85 -3.24 -13.91 -9.10
CA THR A 85 -2.58 -13.53 -10.36
C THR A 85 -1.14 -13.09 -10.12
N LYS A 86 -0.27 -13.47 -11.05
CA LYS A 86 1.12 -13.01 -11.08
C LYS A 86 1.21 -11.63 -11.70
N THR A 87 1.51 -10.62 -10.89
CA THR A 87 1.74 -9.25 -11.37
C THR A 87 2.78 -8.54 -10.52
N SER A 88 3.38 -7.49 -11.10
CA SER A 88 4.38 -6.67 -10.45
C SER A 88 3.73 -5.84 -9.34
N ARG A 89 4.31 -5.86 -8.14
CA ARG A 89 3.75 -5.24 -6.93
C ARG A 89 4.82 -4.50 -6.12
N LEU A 90 4.35 -3.51 -5.36
CA LEU A 90 5.09 -2.81 -4.31
C LEU A 90 4.21 -2.69 -3.07
N TRP A 91 4.76 -2.95 -1.91
CA TRP A 91 4.02 -2.97 -0.65
C TRP A 91 4.14 -1.64 0.07
N ILE A 92 3.03 -0.95 0.25
CA ILE A 92 2.97 0.36 0.91
C ILE A 92 2.70 0.15 2.39
N VAL A 93 3.68 0.53 3.21
CA VAL A 93 3.71 0.19 4.63
C VAL A 93 4.15 1.42 5.41
N LYS A 94 3.64 1.56 6.64
CA LYS A 94 4.15 2.52 7.60
C LYS A 94 4.98 1.78 8.66
N SER A 95 6.20 2.23 8.89
CA SER A 95 7.09 1.66 9.91
C SER A 95 7.95 2.76 10.50
N GLN A 96 8.08 2.77 11.83
CA GLN A 96 8.79 3.81 12.57
C GLN A 96 8.29 5.22 12.21
N GLY A 97 6.98 5.37 11.98
CA GLY A 97 6.34 6.63 11.58
C GLY A 97 6.61 7.05 10.13
N ARG A 98 7.36 6.28 9.33
CA ARG A 98 7.73 6.60 7.95
C ARG A 98 6.97 5.73 6.97
N TRP A 99 6.57 6.34 5.85
CA TRP A 99 6.01 5.63 4.73
C TRP A 99 7.13 5.04 3.86
N ILE A 100 7.08 3.72 3.72
CA ILE A 100 8.05 2.94 2.96
C ILE A 100 7.34 2.09 1.91
N GLN A 101 8.05 1.81 0.83
CA GLN A 101 7.63 0.87 -0.19
C GLN A 101 8.59 -0.32 -0.19
N CYS A 102 8.05 -1.52 0.01
CA CYS A 102 8.79 -2.76 0.13
C CYS A 102 8.59 -3.66 -1.10
N GLN A 103 9.60 -4.44 -1.43
CA GLN A 103 9.56 -5.40 -2.54
C GLN A 103 8.57 -6.55 -2.28
N TYR A 104 8.48 -7.02 -1.05
CA TYR A 104 7.65 -8.15 -0.61
C TYR A 104 6.78 -7.74 0.58
N PRO A 105 5.77 -8.54 0.98
CA PRO A 105 4.88 -8.25 2.13
C PRO A 105 5.58 -8.42 3.49
N ASP A 106 6.79 -7.90 3.64
CA ASP A 106 7.57 -7.99 4.86
C ASP A 106 8.56 -6.82 4.98
N LEU A 107 8.80 -6.42 6.22
CA LEU A 107 9.70 -5.31 6.57
C LEU A 107 11.19 -5.66 6.46
N LYS A 108 11.55 -6.92 6.19
CA LYS A 108 12.95 -7.38 6.07
C LYS A 108 13.42 -7.39 4.61
N SER A 109 12.48 -7.30 3.67
CA SER A 109 12.74 -7.17 2.26
C SER A 109 13.37 -5.82 1.91
N LYS A 110 13.66 -5.61 0.62
CA LYS A 110 14.15 -4.32 0.13
C LYS A 110 13.05 -3.27 0.25
N CYS A 111 13.15 -2.43 1.28
CA CYS A 111 12.26 -1.32 1.53
C CYS A 111 12.99 0.01 1.33
N VAL A 112 12.30 0.98 0.72
CA VAL A 112 12.82 2.34 0.54
C VAL A 112 11.82 3.37 1.06
N VAL A 113 12.30 4.53 1.48
CA VAL A 113 11.46 5.59 2.05
C VAL A 113 10.81 6.38 0.91
N MET A 114 9.47 6.40 0.87
CA MET A 114 8.73 6.97 -0.26
C MET A 114 9.02 8.45 -0.50
N PHE A 115 9.13 9.22 0.59
CA PHE A 115 9.32 10.67 0.55
C PHE A 115 10.79 11.12 0.69
N ALA A 116 11.74 10.20 0.53
CA ALA A 116 13.15 10.56 0.41
C ALA A 116 13.47 11.08 -1.01
N PRO A 117 14.56 11.85 -1.20
CA PRO A 117 15.02 12.20 -2.53
C PRO A 117 15.58 10.97 -3.28
N PRO A 118 15.48 10.91 -4.62
CA PRO A 118 16.19 9.92 -5.41
C PRO A 118 17.71 9.98 -5.17
N PRO A 119 18.42 8.84 -5.21
CA PRO A 119 17.92 7.50 -5.53
C PRO A 119 17.31 6.74 -4.34
N ALA A 120 17.29 7.33 -3.14
CA ALA A 120 16.91 6.65 -1.89
C ALA A 120 15.43 6.27 -1.80
N ASN A 121 14.58 6.75 -2.72
CA ASN A 121 13.17 6.39 -2.86
C ASN A 121 12.87 5.52 -4.10
N LEU A 122 13.89 5.01 -4.80
CA LEU A 122 13.69 4.17 -5.99
C LEU A 122 13.24 2.76 -5.57
N PRO A 123 12.05 2.28 -6.02
CA PRO A 123 11.51 1.00 -5.59
C PRO A 123 12.24 -0.21 -6.19
N TYR A 124 12.08 -1.35 -5.52
CA TYR A 124 12.43 -2.68 -6.02
C TYR A 124 11.15 -3.48 -6.24
N PRO A 125 10.46 -3.39 -7.38
CA PRO A 125 9.23 -4.15 -7.60
C PRO A 125 9.52 -5.65 -7.74
N ALA A 126 8.53 -6.49 -7.39
CA ALA A 126 8.59 -7.93 -7.62
C ALA A 126 7.30 -8.44 -8.28
N VAL A 127 7.44 -9.42 -9.18
CA VAL A 127 6.29 -10.19 -9.68
C VAL A 127 5.95 -11.24 -8.64
N GLN A 128 4.73 -11.20 -8.12
CA GLN A 128 4.27 -12.03 -7.00
C GLN A 128 2.92 -12.67 -7.29
#